data_AF-A0A847SQ65-F1
#
_entry.id   AF-A0A847SQ65-F1
#
_cell.length_a   1.000
_cell.length_b   1.000
_cell.length_c   1.000
_cell.angle_alpha   90.00
_cell.angle_beta   90.00
_cell.angle_gamma   90.00
#
_symmetry.space_group_name_H-M   'P 1'
#
loop_
_entity.id
_entity.type
_entity.pdbx_description
1 polymer ?
#
loop_
_entity_poly.entity_id
_entity_poly.type
_entity_poly.pdbx_seq_one_letter_code
_entity_poly.pdbx_strand_id
1 'polypeptide(L)'
;MNSFKPIPTVAINLKKRADRKAHITKAFEGRPEFRLTIIDAIEDSIGAKGLWLTLQHIIRTYTTDTEYLIICEDDHQFTEHYSFPLLTTAIHDAVSNHADVLCGGASWFNSAIQLSQHSYWTEKYTGLQFTVIFKKFYEKILHTPFYDNDAADLKISSLTDKKLFIHPFISIQKEFGYSDVTAKNNAAGRVDELFKTSEANVTTLKNIAGYYSTHQKTLTQDEISLEGIYITTYIVKTTSGDIDQYIDRHFSDKPELVPIVIHSDDKHPSHLLSSATVLKNIMTAAIATEDDAIIICDEYHQFSPAYSGGYLIRNILEAYHQGADILFGGGTDFGLVVPISEHRFWVGSVNHPQFTIIFKAAFSKILAYLNDATSPENDILSAFSSNKMVLCPFVSMTSPTTEKRLLIIREHAGYAENSH
;
A
#
# COMPACT_ATOMS: atom_id res chain seq x y z
N MET A 1 -15.22 39.33 15.90
CA MET A 1 -13.91 39.06 15.29
C MET A 1 -13.38 37.79 15.93
N ASN A 2 -13.41 36.65 15.24
CA ASN A 2 -12.75 35.44 15.76
C ASN A 2 -11.26 35.74 15.82
N SER A 3 -10.69 35.74 17.02
CA SER A 3 -9.26 35.95 17.21
C SER A 3 -8.51 34.80 16.56
N PHE A 4 -7.77 35.09 15.50
CA PHE A 4 -6.83 34.16 14.90
C PHE A 4 -5.86 33.65 15.98
N LYS A 5 -5.86 32.34 16.25
CA LYS A 5 -4.92 31.70 17.16
C LYS A 5 -3.86 30.99 16.31
N PRO A 6 -2.61 31.48 16.27
CA PRO A 6 -1.54 30.82 15.52
C PRO A 6 -1.36 29.37 15.97
N ILE A 7 -1.05 28.50 15.02
CA ILE A 7 -0.84 27.07 15.26
C ILE A 7 0.47 26.91 16.05
N PRO A 8 0.46 26.22 17.20
CA PRO A 8 1.69 25.85 17.89
C PRO A 8 2.57 25.00 16.98
N THR A 9 3.81 25.44 16.75
CA THR A 9 4.78 24.74 15.92
C THR A 9 6.11 24.66 16.66
N VAL A 10 6.63 23.46 16.86
CA VAL A 10 7.93 23.24 17.50
C VAL A 10 8.88 22.60 16.49
N ALA A 11 9.95 23.33 16.16
CA ALA A 11 11.01 22.84 15.29
C ALA A 11 12.19 22.28 16.09
N ILE A 12 12.64 21.10 15.70
CA ILE A 12 13.76 20.38 16.30
C ILE A 12 15.02 20.75 15.54
N ASN A 13 16.04 21.25 16.24
CA ASN A 13 17.32 21.57 15.64
C ASN A 13 18.47 21.12 16.55
N LEU A 14 19.49 20.47 16.00
CA LEU A 14 20.72 20.25 16.76
C LEU A 14 21.49 21.57 16.91
N LYS A 15 21.88 21.91 18.14
CA LYS A 15 22.54 23.19 18.46
C LYS A 15 23.75 23.51 17.56
N LYS A 16 24.50 22.47 17.16
CA LYS A 16 25.68 22.56 16.28
C LYS A 16 25.36 22.87 14.81
N ARG A 17 24.10 22.77 14.37
CA ARG A 17 23.66 22.96 12.97
C ARG A 17 23.12 24.37 12.72
N ALA A 18 24.02 25.35 12.73
CA ALA A 18 23.63 26.76 12.54
C ALA A 18 23.00 27.03 11.16
N ASP A 19 23.43 26.29 10.13
CA ASP A 19 22.89 26.31 8.77
C ASP A 19 21.44 25.83 8.70
N ARG A 20 21.12 24.69 9.33
CA ARG A 20 19.75 24.16 9.38
C ARG A 20 18.84 25.02 10.27
N LYS A 21 19.36 25.57 11.38
CA LYS A 21 18.65 26.59 12.17
C LYS A 21 18.27 27.82 11.35
N ALA A 22 19.20 28.34 10.54
CA ALA A 22 18.92 29.47 9.66
C ALA A 22 17.89 29.10 8.57
N HIS A 23 17.98 27.89 8.02
CA HIS A 23 17.02 27.38 7.05
C HIS A 23 15.60 27.29 7.61
N ILE A 24 15.40 26.63 8.75
CA ILE A 24 14.06 26.47 9.33
C ILE A 24 13.47 27.80 9.77
N THR A 25 14.29 28.72 10.29
CA THR A 25 13.85 30.08 10.61
C THR A 25 13.30 30.79 9.37
N LYS A 26 14.02 30.68 8.24
CA LYS A 26 13.61 31.28 6.97
C LYS A 26 12.35 30.61 6.39
N ALA A 27 12.17 29.31 6.56
CA ALA A 27 10.99 28.59 6.07
C ALA A 27 9.66 29.15 6.65
N PHE A 28 9.71 29.63 7.89
CA PHE A 28 8.57 30.19 8.62
C PHE A 28 8.53 31.73 8.63
N GLU A 29 9.50 32.41 8.02
CA GLU A 29 9.55 33.87 7.97
C GLU A 29 8.33 34.42 7.21
N GLY A 30 7.66 35.41 7.80
CA GLY A 30 6.46 36.02 7.21
C GLY A 30 5.19 35.16 7.26
N ARG A 31 5.18 34.07 8.03
CA ARG A 31 4.02 33.16 8.19
C ARG A 31 3.38 33.28 9.58
N PRO A 32 2.57 34.32 9.84
CA PRO A 32 1.99 34.58 11.17
C PRO A 32 1.04 33.48 11.65
N GLU A 33 0.61 32.58 10.77
CA GLU A 33 -0.18 31.40 11.11
C GLU A 33 0.53 30.38 11.98
N PHE A 34 1.86 30.45 12.09
CA PHE A 34 2.62 29.58 12.97
C PHE A 34 3.21 30.34 14.15
N ARG A 35 3.01 29.81 15.35
CA ARG A 35 3.79 30.19 16.53
C ARG A 35 4.98 29.25 16.64
N LEU A 36 6.04 29.58 15.90
CA LEU A 36 7.27 28.79 15.85
C LEU A 36 8.07 28.90 17.16
N THR A 37 8.45 27.76 17.71
CA THR A 37 9.46 27.62 18.76
C THR A 37 10.55 26.68 18.26
N ILE A 38 11.80 27.12 18.21
CA ILE A 38 12.94 26.25 17.85
C ILE A 38 13.59 25.77 19.15
N ILE A 39 13.71 24.46 19.32
CA ILE A 39 14.37 23.85 20.49
C ILE A 39 15.64 23.12 20.10
N ASP A 40 16.56 22.99 21.06
CA ASP A 40 17.74 22.14 20.92
C ASP A 40 17.31 20.67 21.03
N ALA A 41 17.67 19.87 20.03
CA ALA A 41 17.43 18.43 20.05
C ALA A 41 18.25 17.74 21.17
N ILE A 42 17.67 16.71 21.79
CA ILE A 42 18.36 15.85 22.74
C ILE A 42 19.36 14.99 21.97
N GLU A 43 20.65 15.16 22.27
CA GLU A 43 21.71 14.37 21.65
C GLU A 43 21.78 12.96 22.27
N ASP A 44 21.89 11.94 21.41
CA ASP A 44 22.14 10.54 21.76
C ASP A 44 23.16 9.98 20.77
N SER A 45 23.88 8.93 21.15
CA SER A 45 24.76 8.17 20.24
C SER A 45 24.00 7.59 19.03
N ILE A 46 22.69 7.37 19.16
CA ILE A 46 21.80 6.95 18.10
C ILE A 46 20.85 8.11 17.78
N GLY A 47 21.05 8.78 16.64
CA GLY A 47 20.28 9.98 16.28
C GLY A 47 18.76 9.78 16.31
N ALA A 48 18.27 8.62 15.86
CA ALA A 48 16.83 8.28 15.91
C ALA A 48 16.27 8.26 17.34
N LYS A 49 17.06 7.81 18.32
CA LYS A 49 16.68 7.79 19.74
C LYS A 49 16.69 9.19 20.34
N GLY A 50 17.69 10.01 19.99
CA GLY A 50 17.72 11.43 20.34
C GLY A 50 16.51 12.19 19.80
N LEU A 51 16.12 11.92 18.55
CA LEU A 51 14.89 12.46 17.95
C LEU A 51 13.65 12.02 18.74
N TRP A 52 13.50 10.72 19.07
CA TRP A 52 12.36 10.23 19.85
C TRP A 52 12.26 10.85 21.24
N LEU A 53 13.38 10.95 21.97
CA LEU A 53 13.42 11.61 23.27
C LEU A 53 13.01 13.08 23.16
N THR A 54 13.44 13.75 22.08
CA THR A 54 13.06 15.13 21.78
C THR A 54 11.55 15.24 21.53
N LEU A 55 10.96 14.33 20.75
CA LEU A 55 9.51 14.27 20.53
C LEU A 55 8.74 14.14 21.85
N GLN A 56 9.18 13.25 22.74
CA GLN A 56 8.54 13.09 24.06
C GLN A 56 8.70 14.34 24.93
N HIS A 57 9.87 14.99 24.91
CA HIS A 57 10.07 16.27 25.61
C HIS A 57 9.14 17.36 25.07
N ILE A 58 9.01 17.46 23.75
CA ILE A 58 8.10 18.41 23.10
C ILE A 58 6.66 18.19 23.57
N ILE A 59 6.20 16.94 23.51
CA ILE A 59 4.83 16.59 23.90
C ILE A 59 4.58 16.95 25.36
N ARG A 60 5.50 16.63 26.29
CA ARG A 60 5.34 16.99 27.72
C ARG A 60 5.29 18.50 27.97
N THR A 61 5.97 19.29 27.16
CA THR A 61 6.23 20.70 27.45
C THR A 61 5.27 21.66 26.74
N TYR A 62 4.86 21.33 25.52
CA TYR A 62 4.17 22.28 24.62
C TYR A 62 2.71 21.93 24.31
N THR A 63 2.11 20.95 24.99
CA THR A 63 0.78 20.42 24.64
C THR A 63 -0.34 20.67 25.66
N THR A 64 -0.06 21.36 26.78
CA THR A 64 -1.01 21.50 27.91
C THR A 64 -2.38 22.05 27.51
N ASP A 65 -2.43 22.97 26.54
CA ASP A 65 -3.66 23.69 26.15
C ASP A 65 -3.93 23.67 24.64
N THR A 66 -3.53 22.59 23.96
CA THR A 66 -3.60 22.49 22.49
C THR A 66 -4.20 21.17 22.03
N GLU A 67 -5.17 21.21 21.13
CA GLU A 67 -5.80 20.02 20.55
C GLU A 67 -4.91 19.30 19.53
N TYR A 68 -3.95 20.03 18.99
CA TYR A 68 -2.88 19.50 18.15
C TYR A 68 -1.66 20.43 18.20
N LEU A 69 -0.52 19.88 17.79
CA LEU A 69 0.78 20.55 17.72
C LEU A 69 1.42 20.16 16.40
N ILE A 70 2.10 21.10 15.75
CA ILE A 70 2.98 20.79 14.62
C ILE A 70 4.38 20.55 15.16
N ILE A 71 4.97 19.41 14.81
CA ILE A 71 6.39 19.14 15.00
C ILE A 71 7.07 19.22 13.64
N CYS A 72 8.19 19.94 13.60
CA CYS A 72 9.02 20.09 12.41
C CYS A 72 10.45 19.65 12.66
N GLU A 73 11.08 19.06 11.65
CA GLU A 73 12.52 18.92 11.61
C GLU A 73 13.15 20.17 10.98
N ASP A 74 14.43 20.41 11.28
CA ASP A 74 15.23 21.54 10.79
C ASP A 74 15.59 21.46 9.30
N ASP A 75 15.25 20.37 8.61
CA ASP A 75 15.28 20.27 7.13
C ASP A 75 13.92 20.44 6.46
N HIS A 76 12.88 20.78 7.20
CA HIS A 76 11.58 21.09 6.60
C HIS A 76 11.67 22.23 5.58
N GLN A 77 11.12 21.98 4.39
CA GLN A 77 10.91 22.98 3.37
C GLN A 77 9.45 22.92 2.87
N PHE A 78 8.78 24.07 2.87
CA PHE A 78 7.49 24.22 2.19
C PHE A 78 7.66 24.10 0.68
N THR A 79 6.72 23.41 0.03
CA THR A 79 6.60 23.37 -1.42
C THR A 79 5.87 24.61 -1.94
N GLU A 80 5.79 24.76 -3.26
CA GLU A 80 4.94 25.78 -3.90
C GLU A 80 3.44 25.57 -3.64
N HIS A 81 3.04 24.37 -3.23
CA HIS A 81 1.65 24.03 -2.96
C HIS A 81 1.20 24.43 -1.55
N TYR A 82 2.12 24.80 -0.66
CA TYR A 82 1.75 25.26 0.67
C TYR A 82 0.86 26.51 0.58
N SER A 83 -0.29 26.43 1.24
CA SER A 83 -1.09 27.59 1.59
C SER A 83 -1.78 27.35 2.93
N PHE A 84 -1.99 28.41 3.70
CA PHE A 84 -2.70 28.31 4.97
C PHE A 84 -4.13 27.75 4.84
N PRO A 85 -4.93 28.11 3.80
CA PRO A 85 -6.21 27.46 3.56
C PRO A 85 -6.11 25.95 3.35
N LEU A 86 -5.15 25.48 2.55
CA LEU A 86 -4.97 24.05 2.29
C LEU A 86 -4.60 23.30 3.58
N LEU A 87 -3.65 23.81 4.37
CA LEU A 87 -3.29 23.22 5.67
C LEU A 87 -4.49 23.17 6.61
N THR A 88 -5.28 24.24 6.69
CA THR A 88 -6.45 24.31 7.57
C THR A 88 -7.53 23.30 7.16
N THR A 89 -7.82 23.20 5.85
CA THR A 89 -8.73 22.18 5.31
C THR A 89 -8.24 20.77 5.64
N ALA A 90 -6.97 20.48 5.43
CA ALA A 90 -6.41 19.16 5.72
C ALA A 90 -6.46 18.83 7.23
N ILE A 91 -6.20 19.80 8.12
CA ILE A 91 -6.36 19.60 9.57
C ILE A 91 -7.83 19.31 9.91
N HIS A 92 -8.78 20.04 9.32
CA HIS A 92 -10.20 19.80 9.54
C HIS A 92 -10.64 18.40 9.06
N ASP A 93 -10.17 17.99 7.89
CA ASP A 93 -10.41 16.64 7.35
C ASP A 93 -9.81 15.57 8.27
N ALA A 94 -8.60 15.80 8.77
CA ALA A 94 -7.94 14.91 9.72
C ALA A 94 -8.72 14.78 11.03
N VAL A 95 -9.24 15.88 11.58
CA VAL A 95 -10.12 15.84 12.76
C VAL A 95 -11.40 15.06 12.47
N SER A 96 -12.03 15.30 11.32
CA SER A 96 -13.28 14.63 10.91
C SER A 96 -13.09 13.12 10.70
N ASN A 97 -11.90 12.70 10.25
CA ASN A 97 -11.53 11.30 10.09
C ASN A 97 -10.91 10.68 11.36
N HIS A 98 -10.96 11.40 12.49
CA HIS A 98 -10.35 11.00 13.75
C HIS A 98 -8.89 10.57 13.57
N ALA A 99 -8.09 11.35 12.85
CA ALA A 99 -6.65 11.09 12.67
C ALA A 99 -5.87 11.28 13.98
N ASP A 100 -4.86 10.45 14.19
CA ASP A 100 -3.85 10.59 15.24
C ASP A 100 -2.67 11.46 14.79
N VAL A 101 -2.34 11.38 13.50
CA VAL A 101 -1.27 12.16 12.85
C VAL A 101 -1.66 12.58 11.43
N LEU A 102 -1.19 13.76 11.02
CA LEU A 102 -1.29 14.28 9.65
C LEU A 102 0.09 14.77 9.18
N CYS A 103 0.65 14.12 8.17
CA CYS A 103 1.94 14.48 7.58
C CYS A 103 1.78 15.46 6.40
N GLY A 104 2.62 16.51 6.35
CA GLY A 104 2.60 17.50 5.26
C GLY A 104 3.11 16.99 3.91
N GLY A 105 3.81 15.84 3.90
CA GLY A 105 4.26 15.12 2.71
C GLY A 105 5.05 13.88 3.11
N ALA A 106 4.75 12.73 2.52
CA ALA A 106 5.42 11.48 2.84
C ALA A 106 6.59 11.23 1.88
N SER A 107 7.77 10.86 2.42
CA SER A 107 8.94 10.51 1.59
C SER A 107 8.83 9.10 0.99
N TRP A 108 8.04 8.24 1.63
CA TRP A 108 7.61 6.95 1.11
C TRP A 108 6.29 6.57 1.79
N PHE A 109 5.45 5.81 1.10
CA PHE A 109 4.29 5.16 1.68
C PHE A 109 4.01 3.83 0.99
N ASN A 110 3.33 2.93 1.70
CA ASN A 110 3.05 1.58 1.18
C ASN A 110 1.82 1.55 0.26
N SER A 111 0.74 2.19 0.67
CA SER A 111 -0.54 2.27 -0.04
C SER A 111 -1.34 3.44 0.51
N ALA A 112 -2.19 4.05 -0.30
CA ALA A 112 -2.95 5.22 0.12
C ALA A 112 -4.38 5.26 -0.44
N ILE A 113 -5.32 5.70 0.40
CA ILE A 113 -6.74 5.88 0.04
C ILE A 113 -7.10 7.35 0.18
N GLN A 114 -7.66 7.94 -0.87
CA GLN A 114 -8.13 9.31 -0.83
C GLN A 114 -9.41 9.40 0.01
N LEU A 115 -9.36 10.15 1.11
CA LEU A 115 -10.53 10.37 1.98
C LEU A 115 -11.21 11.71 1.71
N SER A 116 -10.46 12.69 1.21
CA SER A 116 -10.97 14.00 0.83
C SER A 116 -10.19 14.56 -0.35
N GLN A 117 -10.49 15.79 -0.78
CA GLN A 117 -9.77 16.46 -1.88
C GLN A 117 -8.25 16.49 -1.65
N HIS A 118 -7.80 16.63 -0.41
CA HIS A 118 -6.39 16.85 -0.06
C HIS A 118 -5.83 15.88 0.98
N SER A 119 -6.65 15.01 1.55
CA SER A 119 -6.23 14.10 2.63
C SER A 119 -6.29 12.65 2.19
N TYR A 120 -5.18 11.95 2.41
CA TYR A 120 -5.02 10.54 2.08
C TYR A 120 -4.71 9.74 3.33
N TRP A 121 -5.46 8.68 3.57
CA TRP A 121 -5.06 7.65 4.52
C TRP A 121 -3.91 6.82 3.96
N THR A 122 -3.03 6.33 4.82
CA THR A 122 -1.96 5.42 4.44
C THR A 122 -1.75 4.29 5.45
N GLU A 123 -1.38 3.12 4.95
CA GLU A 123 -1.03 1.97 5.79
C GLU A 123 0.26 2.26 6.58
N LYS A 124 1.30 2.71 5.86
CA LYS A 124 2.63 3.02 6.39
C LYS A 124 3.23 4.21 5.67
N TYR A 125 4.01 5.02 6.37
CA TYR A 125 4.77 6.09 5.74
C TYR A 125 6.11 6.37 6.45
N THR A 126 6.98 7.07 5.74
CA THR A 126 8.20 7.71 6.28
C THR A 126 8.18 9.22 6.01
N GLY A 127 8.98 9.96 6.77
CA GLY A 127 9.06 11.42 6.71
C GLY A 127 8.23 12.09 7.82
N LEU A 128 8.90 12.79 8.74
CA LEU A 128 8.30 13.51 9.86
C LEU A 128 8.55 15.02 9.83
N GLN A 129 9.19 15.52 8.78
CA GLN A 129 9.69 16.89 8.69
C GLN A 129 8.62 17.96 8.95
N PHE A 130 7.36 17.66 8.67
CA PHE A 130 6.22 18.51 9.04
C PHE A 130 5.04 17.61 9.40
N THR A 131 4.79 17.42 10.70
CA THR A 131 3.77 16.49 11.18
C THR A 131 2.89 17.16 12.21
N VAL A 132 1.57 17.17 11.96
CA VAL A 132 0.56 17.51 12.96
C VAL A 132 0.32 16.27 13.81
N ILE A 133 0.48 16.40 15.13
CA ILE A 133 0.15 15.36 16.10
C ILE A 133 -1.07 15.81 16.91
N PHE A 134 -2.11 15.00 16.88
CA PHE A 134 -3.37 15.28 17.58
C PHE A 134 -3.31 14.79 19.03
N LYS A 135 -4.01 15.51 19.91
CA LYS A 135 -3.93 15.33 21.37
C LYS A 135 -4.17 13.91 21.86
N LYS A 136 -5.11 13.20 21.25
CA LYS A 136 -5.42 11.79 21.59
C LYS A 136 -4.23 10.83 21.40
N PHE A 137 -3.23 11.21 20.61
CA PHE A 137 -2.06 10.38 20.32
C PHE A 137 -0.85 10.69 21.21
N TYR A 138 -0.87 11.79 21.97
CA TYR A 138 0.23 12.21 22.84
C TYR A 138 0.62 11.14 23.85
N GLU A 139 -0.36 10.64 24.61
CA GLU A 139 -0.11 9.62 25.64
C GLU A 139 0.48 8.34 25.06
N LYS A 140 0.07 7.95 23.85
CA LYS A 140 0.62 6.80 23.14
C LYS A 140 2.11 6.99 22.86
N ILE A 141 2.51 8.16 22.36
CA ILE A 141 3.93 8.48 22.10
C ILE A 141 4.74 8.54 23.41
N LEU A 142 4.19 9.15 24.47
CA LEU A 142 4.88 9.31 25.74
C LEU A 142 5.20 7.98 26.44
N HIS A 143 4.34 6.98 26.27
CA HIS A 143 4.45 5.68 26.93
C HIS A 143 5.01 4.56 26.06
N THR A 144 5.26 4.83 24.77
CA THR A 144 5.82 3.83 23.87
C THR A 144 7.33 3.65 24.12
N PRO A 145 7.80 2.41 24.31
CA PRO A 145 9.23 2.13 24.36
C PRO A 145 9.87 2.33 22.98
N PHE A 146 11.10 2.84 22.97
CA PHE A 146 11.89 3.07 21.77
C PHE A 146 13.24 2.40 21.91
N TYR A 147 13.56 1.54 20.94
CA TYR A 147 14.74 0.69 20.91
C TYR A 147 15.74 1.18 19.87
N ASP A 148 16.97 0.67 19.95
CA ASP A 148 18.11 1.15 19.17
C ASP A 148 17.96 0.96 17.64
N ASN A 149 17.07 0.05 17.21
CA ASN A 149 16.76 -0.22 15.79
C ASN A 149 15.50 0.48 15.29
N ASP A 150 14.82 1.27 16.14
CA ASP A 150 13.62 1.99 15.76
C ASP A 150 13.95 3.27 14.98
N ALA A 151 13.10 3.60 14.02
CA ALA A 151 13.04 4.92 13.40
C ALA A 151 11.76 5.63 13.86
N ALA A 152 11.83 6.93 14.12
CA ALA A 152 10.71 7.69 14.70
C ALA A 152 9.45 7.67 13.82
N ASP A 153 9.64 7.76 12.50
CA ASP A 153 8.58 7.75 11.50
C ASP A 153 7.88 6.40 11.42
N LEU A 154 8.66 5.32 11.28
CA LEU A 154 8.16 3.95 11.29
C LEU A 154 7.51 3.60 12.64
N LYS A 155 8.06 4.10 13.75
CA LYS A 155 7.47 3.90 15.08
C LYS A 155 6.10 4.57 15.15
N ILE A 156 5.97 5.86 14.82
CA ILE A 156 4.69 6.57 14.77
C ILE A 156 3.72 5.83 13.86
N SER A 157 4.16 5.46 12.66
CA SER A 157 3.35 4.72 11.71
C SER A 157 2.89 3.36 12.25
N SER A 158 3.67 2.69 13.10
CA SER A 158 3.27 1.40 13.68
C SER A 158 2.28 1.51 14.85
N LEU A 159 2.16 2.69 15.47
CA LEU A 159 1.39 2.90 16.69
C LEU A 159 -0.10 3.19 16.47
N THR A 160 -0.50 3.46 15.23
CA THR A 160 -1.87 3.84 14.87
C THR A 160 -2.21 3.41 13.45
N ASP A 161 -3.50 3.15 13.18
CA ASP A 161 -4.05 3.04 11.82
C ASP A 161 -4.70 4.34 11.33
N LYS A 162 -4.83 5.36 12.19
CA LYS A 162 -5.46 6.65 11.88
C LYS A 162 -4.42 7.69 11.47
N LYS A 163 -3.67 7.38 10.43
CA LYS A 163 -2.58 8.24 9.92
C LYS A 163 -2.92 8.76 8.52
N LEU A 164 -2.73 10.06 8.32
CA LEU A 164 -3.02 10.73 7.06
C LEU A 164 -1.79 11.49 6.54
N PHE A 165 -1.77 11.77 5.25
CA PHE A 165 -0.89 12.79 4.66
C PHE A 165 -1.64 13.72 3.72
N ILE A 166 -1.06 14.90 3.49
CA ILE A 166 -1.60 15.95 2.63
C ILE A 166 -1.09 15.76 1.20
N HIS A 167 -1.96 15.84 0.20
CA HIS A 167 -1.57 15.92 -1.21
C HIS A 167 -2.35 17.03 -1.97
N PRO A 168 -1.71 17.85 -2.81
CA PRO A 168 -0.27 17.87 -3.11
C PRO A 168 0.58 18.15 -1.87
N PHE A 169 1.82 17.66 -1.83
CA PHE A 169 2.64 17.78 -0.64
C PHE A 169 2.89 19.25 -0.35
N ILE A 170 2.63 19.68 0.89
CA ILE A 170 2.94 21.03 1.34
C ILE A 170 4.34 21.13 1.94
N SER A 171 4.95 19.99 2.24
CA SER A 171 6.25 19.89 2.89
C SER A 171 7.07 18.74 2.32
N ILE A 172 8.34 19.03 2.08
CA ILE A 172 9.38 18.06 1.75
C ILE A 172 10.60 18.28 2.67
N GLN A 173 11.59 17.39 2.57
CA GLN A 173 12.88 17.56 3.25
C GLN A 173 13.91 18.17 2.30
N LYS A 174 14.59 19.22 2.76
CA LYS A 174 15.75 19.76 2.08
C LYS A 174 16.99 18.92 2.35
N GLU A 175 17.72 18.58 1.31
CA GLU A 175 19.00 17.91 1.46
C GLU A 175 20.12 18.88 1.86
N PHE A 176 20.92 18.49 2.87
CA PHE A 176 22.11 19.24 3.33
C PHE A 176 23.43 18.49 3.06
N GLY A 177 23.38 17.29 2.49
CA GLY A 177 24.54 16.42 2.25
C GLY A 177 25.02 15.65 3.49
N TYR A 178 24.29 15.72 4.60
CA TYR A 178 24.56 14.96 5.82
C TYR A 178 23.28 14.74 6.65
N SER A 179 23.23 13.63 7.39
CA SER A 179 22.17 13.25 8.34
C SER A 179 22.80 12.46 9.49
N ASP A 180 22.35 12.74 10.71
CA ASP A 180 22.68 12.00 11.94
C ASP A 180 21.67 10.89 12.26
N VAL A 181 20.51 10.90 11.59
CA VAL A 181 19.46 9.91 11.78
C VAL A 181 19.56 8.81 10.75
N THR A 182 19.75 9.16 9.46
CA THR A 182 19.68 8.20 8.36
C THR A 182 20.87 8.37 7.41
N ALA A 183 21.97 7.65 7.67
CA ALA A 183 23.18 7.73 6.85
C ALA A 183 22.96 7.41 5.35
N LYS A 184 21.97 6.57 5.02
CA LYS A 184 21.57 6.24 3.64
C LYS A 184 21.04 7.46 2.86
N ASN A 185 20.57 8.49 3.55
CA ASN A 185 20.03 9.71 2.93
C ASN A 185 21.12 10.76 2.64
N ASN A 186 22.40 10.45 2.90
CA ASN A 186 23.51 11.37 2.65
C ASN A 186 23.95 11.40 1.17
N ALA A 187 23.37 10.55 0.33
CA ALA A 187 23.67 10.51 -1.10
C ALA A 187 22.90 11.62 -1.83
N ALA A 188 23.65 12.49 -2.51
CA ALA A 188 23.12 13.63 -3.27
C ALA A 188 21.95 13.22 -4.19
N GLY A 189 20.82 13.91 -4.04
CA GLY A 189 19.59 13.72 -4.83
C GLY A 189 18.66 12.63 -4.31
N ARG A 190 19.07 11.85 -3.31
CA ARG A 190 18.28 10.71 -2.81
C ARG A 190 16.97 11.15 -2.17
N VAL A 191 17.02 12.18 -1.32
CA VAL A 191 15.84 12.66 -0.59
C VAL A 191 14.83 13.29 -1.55
N ASP A 192 15.31 14.12 -2.49
CA ASP A 192 14.47 14.71 -3.53
C ASP A 192 13.77 13.65 -4.39
N GLU A 193 14.49 12.57 -4.75
CA GLU A 193 13.92 11.46 -5.51
C GLU A 193 12.82 10.75 -4.72
N LEU A 194 13.00 10.49 -3.42
CA LEU A 194 12.00 9.85 -2.57
C LEU A 194 10.65 10.59 -2.59
N PHE A 195 10.67 11.92 -2.41
CA PHE A 195 9.44 12.72 -2.46
C PHE A 195 8.83 12.77 -3.85
N LYS A 196 9.64 12.93 -4.91
CA LYS A 196 9.16 12.90 -6.31
C LYS A 196 8.50 11.57 -6.66
N THR A 197 9.10 10.45 -6.28
CA THR A 197 8.53 9.12 -6.47
C THR A 197 7.21 8.97 -5.70
N SER A 198 7.16 9.46 -4.46
CA SER A 198 5.94 9.42 -3.65
C SER A 198 4.81 10.26 -4.27
N GLU A 199 5.07 11.48 -4.75
CA GLU A 199 4.06 12.28 -5.46
C GLU A 199 3.59 11.61 -6.77
N ALA A 200 4.52 11.03 -7.53
CA ALA A 200 4.19 10.26 -8.74
C ALA A 200 3.31 9.04 -8.41
N ASN A 201 3.55 8.37 -7.29
CA ASN A 201 2.72 7.26 -6.82
C ASN A 201 1.31 7.73 -6.46
N VAL A 202 1.13 8.86 -5.76
CA VAL A 202 -0.22 9.41 -5.47
C VAL A 202 -0.95 9.77 -6.76
N THR A 203 -0.26 10.36 -7.73
CA THR A 203 -0.82 10.66 -9.05
C THR A 203 -1.26 9.39 -9.78
N THR A 204 -0.44 8.33 -9.71
CA THR A 204 -0.74 7.01 -10.29
C THR A 204 -1.99 6.41 -9.67
N LEU A 205 -2.08 6.38 -8.32
CA LEU A 205 -3.26 5.90 -7.60
C LEU A 205 -4.53 6.67 -8.00
N LYS A 206 -4.45 8.00 -8.10
CA LYS A 206 -5.57 8.85 -8.51
C LYS A 206 -6.03 8.55 -9.94
N ASN A 207 -5.09 8.37 -10.87
CA ASN A 207 -5.40 8.05 -12.27
C ASN A 207 -6.06 6.68 -12.40
N ILE A 208 -5.58 5.68 -11.66
CA ILE A 208 -6.17 4.34 -11.63
C ILE A 208 -7.57 4.37 -11.04
N ALA A 209 -7.76 5.05 -9.90
CA ALA A 209 -9.08 5.23 -9.29
C ALA A 209 -10.06 5.92 -10.26
N GLY A 210 -9.61 6.98 -10.94
CA GLY A 210 -10.40 7.67 -11.96
C GLY A 210 -10.78 6.76 -13.13
N TYR A 211 -9.81 6.01 -13.66
CA TYR A 211 -10.05 5.06 -14.75
C TYR A 211 -11.14 4.05 -14.37
N TYR A 212 -10.96 3.32 -13.26
CA TYR A 212 -11.90 2.28 -12.88
C TYR A 212 -13.25 2.81 -12.40
N SER A 213 -13.33 4.01 -11.82
CA SER A 213 -14.62 4.63 -11.47
C SER A 213 -15.54 4.83 -12.68
N THR A 214 -14.97 5.03 -13.87
CA THR A 214 -15.71 5.16 -15.14
C THR A 214 -16.01 3.83 -15.83
N HIS A 215 -15.43 2.73 -15.33
CA HIS A 215 -15.57 1.38 -15.88
C HIS A 215 -16.19 0.42 -14.84
N GLN A 216 -16.88 0.93 -13.83
CA GLN A 216 -17.58 0.10 -12.86
C GLN A 216 -18.77 -0.61 -13.53
N LYS A 217 -18.77 -1.94 -13.44
CA LYS A 217 -19.93 -2.77 -13.75
C LYS A 217 -20.15 -3.71 -12.57
N THR A 218 -21.30 -3.57 -11.93
CA THR A 218 -21.79 -4.52 -10.94
C THR A 218 -22.81 -5.40 -11.63
N LEU A 219 -22.56 -6.71 -11.67
CA LEU A 219 -23.54 -7.65 -12.19
C LEU A 219 -24.63 -7.83 -11.14
N THR A 220 -25.89 -7.84 -11.56
CA THR A 220 -27.01 -8.22 -10.71
C THR A 220 -26.94 -9.71 -10.38
N GLN A 221 -27.68 -10.15 -9.35
CA GLN A 221 -27.69 -11.56 -8.96
C GLN A 221 -28.32 -12.46 -10.04
N ASP A 222 -29.24 -11.92 -10.84
CA ASP A 222 -29.89 -12.62 -11.95
C ASP A 222 -28.96 -12.76 -13.19
N GLU A 223 -27.92 -11.94 -13.30
CA GLU A 223 -26.95 -12.00 -14.40
C GLU A 223 -25.86 -13.06 -14.18
N ILE A 224 -25.84 -13.75 -13.04
CA ILE A 224 -24.81 -14.73 -12.70
C ILE A 224 -25.46 -16.09 -12.47
N SER A 225 -25.58 -16.86 -13.55
CA SER A 225 -25.81 -18.30 -13.44
C SER A 225 -24.48 -19.02 -13.36
N LEU A 226 -24.34 -19.94 -12.40
CA LEU A 226 -23.22 -20.89 -12.36
C LEU A 226 -23.42 -22.07 -13.31
N GLU A 227 -24.61 -22.22 -13.87
CA GLU A 227 -24.94 -23.34 -14.74
C GLU A 227 -24.17 -23.26 -16.06
N GLY A 228 -23.42 -24.32 -16.36
CA GLY A 228 -22.62 -24.41 -17.59
C GLY A 228 -21.30 -23.64 -17.55
N ILE A 229 -20.90 -23.06 -16.40
CA ILE A 229 -19.58 -22.44 -16.25
C ILE A 229 -18.57 -23.48 -15.80
N TYR A 230 -17.51 -23.63 -16.58
CA TYR A 230 -16.38 -24.50 -16.28
C TYR A 230 -15.09 -23.74 -16.58
N ILE A 231 -14.17 -23.72 -15.63
CA ILE A 231 -12.87 -23.05 -15.78
C ILE A 231 -11.76 -24.08 -15.70
N THR A 232 -11.02 -24.19 -16.79
CA THR A 232 -9.80 -25.00 -16.86
C THR A 232 -8.83 -24.55 -15.76
N THR A 233 -8.51 -25.46 -14.85
CA THR A 233 -7.72 -25.18 -13.65
C THR A 233 -6.44 -26.01 -13.68
N TYR A 234 -5.34 -25.38 -14.06
CA TYR A 234 -4.04 -26.02 -14.11
C TYR A 234 -3.42 -26.12 -12.71
N ILE A 235 -3.12 -27.35 -12.27
CA ILE A 235 -2.45 -27.65 -11.01
C ILE A 235 -1.01 -28.03 -11.32
N VAL A 236 -0.06 -27.19 -10.92
CA VAL A 236 1.37 -27.42 -11.13
C VAL A 236 1.91 -28.35 -10.05
N LYS A 237 2.45 -29.49 -10.49
CA LYS A 237 3.00 -30.56 -9.66
C LYS A 237 4.52 -30.63 -9.79
N THR A 238 5.24 -30.69 -8.66
CA THR A 238 6.71 -30.86 -8.63
C THR A 238 7.19 -32.03 -7.80
N THR A 239 6.33 -32.58 -6.94
CA THR A 239 6.69 -33.73 -6.11
C THR A 239 6.07 -35.02 -6.61
N SER A 240 6.51 -36.14 -6.06
CA SER A 240 5.90 -37.46 -6.27
C SER A 240 4.66 -37.68 -5.39
N GLY A 241 4.09 -36.63 -4.80
CA GLY A 241 2.90 -36.73 -3.96
C GLY A 241 1.69 -37.29 -4.72
N ASP A 242 0.72 -37.82 -3.97
CA ASP A 242 -0.54 -38.32 -4.53
C ASP A 242 -1.44 -37.14 -4.91
N ILE A 243 -1.33 -36.72 -6.18
CA ILE A 243 -2.07 -35.59 -6.73
C ILE A 243 -3.55 -35.90 -6.88
N ASP A 244 -3.89 -37.17 -7.07
CA ASP A 244 -5.28 -37.61 -7.23
C ASP A 244 -6.02 -37.44 -5.89
N GLN A 245 -5.38 -37.85 -4.78
CA GLN A 245 -5.91 -37.59 -3.45
C GLN A 245 -6.06 -36.08 -3.14
N TYR A 246 -5.13 -35.25 -3.61
CA TYR A 246 -5.24 -33.79 -3.47
C TYR A 246 -6.45 -33.24 -4.25
N ILE A 247 -6.60 -33.63 -5.52
CA ILE A 247 -7.72 -33.22 -6.37
C ILE A 247 -9.05 -33.65 -5.75
N ASP A 248 -9.16 -34.92 -5.34
CA ASP A 248 -10.37 -35.45 -4.71
C ASP A 248 -10.74 -34.67 -3.45
N ARG A 249 -9.75 -34.26 -2.64
CA ARG A 249 -10.00 -33.51 -1.41
C ARG A 249 -10.39 -32.06 -1.67
N HIS A 250 -9.79 -31.40 -2.66
CA HIS A 250 -9.88 -29.94 -2.80
C HIS A 250 -10.80 -29.45 -3.92
N PHE A 251 -11.12 -30.29 -4.91
CA PHE A 251 -11.85 -29.89 -6.12
C PHE A 251 -13.12 -30.71 -6.39
N SER A 252 -13.34 -31.85 -5.71
CA SER A 252 -14.49 -32.74 -5.98
C SER A 252 -15.86 -32.09 -5.73
N ASP A 253 -15.92 -31.09 -4.84
CA ASP A 253 -17.11 -30.32 -4.48
C ASP A 253 -17.22 -28.99 -5.24
N LYS A 254 -16.37 -28.76 -6.26
CA LYS A 254 -16.27 -27.50 -7.02
C LYS A 254 -16.46 -27.76 -8.52
N PRO A 255 -17.70 -28.06 -8.96
CA PRO A 255 -17.97 -28.46 -10.35
C PRO A 255 -17.59 -27.39 -11.39
N GLU A 256 -17.47 -26.13 -10.98
CA GLU A 256 -17.01 -25.02 -11.81
C GLU A 256 -15.50 -25.04 -12.12
N LEU A 257 -14.71 -25.83 -11.40
CA LEU A 257 -13.26 -25.95 -11.58
C LEU A 257 -12.91 -27.30 -12.21
N VAL A 258 -12.25 -27.27 -13.37
CA VAL A 258 -11.86 -28.49 -14.10
C VAL A 258 -10.35 -28.70 -13.96
N PRO A 259 -9.89 -29.57 -13.03
CA PRO A 259 -8.46 -29.73 -12.75
C PRO A 259 -7.72 -30.42 -13.89
N ILE A 260 -6.58 -29.85 -14.29
CA ILE A 260 -5.61 -30.45 -15.22
C ILE A 260 -4.22 -30.41 -14.57
N VAL A 261 -3.59 -31.57 -14.41
CA VAL A 261 -2.25 -31.67 -13.80
C VAL A 261 -1.18 -31.36 -14.83
N ILE A 262 -0.26 -30.45 -14.49
CA ILE A 262 0.94 -30.14 -15.27
C ILE A 262 2.17 -30.46 -14.44
N HIS A 263 3.06 -31.27 -15.00
CA HIS A 263 4.33 -31.61 -14.36
C HIS A 263 5.37 -30.52 -14.62
N SER A 264 6.05 -30.11 -13.55
CA SER A 264 7.22 -29.25 -13.63
C SER A 264 8.46 -30.01 -13.16
N ASP A 265 9.51 -29.99 -13.96
CA ASP A 265 10.81 -30.61 -13.63
C ASP A 265 11.64 -29.74 -12.66
N ASP A 266 11.10 -28.60 -12.24
CA ASP A 266 11.79 -27.63 -11.40
C ASP A 266 11.84 -28.11 -9.94
N LYS A 267 12.96 -28.74 -9.57
CA LYS A 267 13.17 -29.41 -8.27
C LYS A 267 13.23 -28.45 -7.07
N HIS A 268 13.29 -27.15 -7.31
CA HIS A 268 13.30 -26.13 -6.27
C HIS A 268 12.53 -24.88 -6.70
N PRO A 269 11.20 -24.88 -6.60
CA PRO A 269 10.44 -23.68 -6.84
C PRO A 269 10.25 -23.03 -5.49
N SER A 270 10.98 -21.96 -5.19
CA SER A 270 10.45 -21.04 -4.20
C SER A 270 9.06 -20.56 -4.65
N HIS A 271 8.80 -20.48 -5.97
CA HIS A 271 7.52 -20.08 -6.58
C HIS A 271 7.19 -20.91 -7.85
N LEU A 272 6.22 -21.81 -7.77
CA LEU A 272 5.84 -22.72 -8.87
C LEU A 272 5.23 -22.01 -10.07
N LEU A 273 4.51 -20.91 -9.82
CA LEU A 273 3.82 -20.12 -10.84
C LEU A 273 4.75 -19.19 -11.64
N SER A 274 6.05 -19.14 -11.32
CA SER A 274 7.03 -18.32 -12.05
C SER A 274 7.89 -19.12 -13.03
N SER A 275 7.62 -20.41 -13.26
CA SER A 275 8.36 -21.18 -14.27
C SER A 275 7.91 -20.77 -15.68
N ALA A 276 8.81 -20.10 -16.43
CA ALA A 276 8.54 -19.66 -17.79
C ALA A 276 8.12 -20.82 -18.71
N THR A 277 8.75 -21.98 -18.59
CA THR A 277 8.42 -23.17 -19.38
C THR A 277 7.00 -23.67 -19.09
N VAL A 278 6.64 -23.77 -17.81
CA VAL A 278 5.28 -24.18 -17.39
C VAL A 278 4.25 -23.18 -17.92
N LEU A 279 4.49 -21.88 -17.75
CA LEU A 279 3.59 -20.85 -18.26
C LEU A 279 3.46 -20.90 -19.79
N LYS A 280 4.54 -21.09 -20.55
CA LYS A 280 4.46 -21.24 -22.02
C LYS A 280 3.58 -22.41 -22.43
N ASN A 281 3.72 -23.56 -21.76
CA ASN A 281 2.92 -24.75 -22.04
C ASN A 281 1.44 -24.50 -21.72
N ILE A 282 1.15 -23.90 -20.57
CA ILE A 282 -0.22 -23.57 -20.15
C ILE A 282 -0.85 -22.56 -21.12
N MET A 283 -0.17 -21.45 -21.46
CA MET A 283 -0.69 -20.45 -22.39
C MET A 283 -0.95 -21.05 -23.78
N THR A 284 -0.05 -21.91 -24.27
CA THR A 284 -0.21 -22.58 -25.57
C THR A 284 -1.42 -23.51 -25.57
N ALA A 285 -1.62 -24.28 -24.48
CA ALA A 285 -2.77 -25.14 -24.32
C ALA A 285 -4.07 -24.33 -24.28
N ALA A 286 -4.14 -23.29 -23.44
CA ALA A 286 -5.31 -22.43 -23.28
C ALA A 286 -5.72 -21.71 -24.59
N ILE A 287 -4.75 -21.33 -25.42
CA ILE A 287 -5.01 -20.78 -26.75
C ILE A 287 -5.61 -21.84 -27.68
N ALA A 288 -5.06 -23.07 -27.66
CA ALA A 288 -5.52 -24.15 -28.53
C ALA A 288 -6.91 -24.68 -28.17
N THR A 289 -7.30 -24.61 -26.90
CA THR A 289 -8.63 -24.96 -26.38
C THR A 289 -9.62 -23.80 -26.45
N GLU A 290 -9.17 -22.62 -26.89
CA GLU A 290 -9.96 -21.38 -26.96
C GLU A 290 -10.56 -20.91 -25.61
N ASP A 291 -9.91 -21.23 -24.49
CA ASP A 291 -10.38 -20.85 -23.14
C ASP A 291 -10.61 -19.33 -23.02
N ASP A 292 -11.68 -18.93 -22.32
CA ASP A 292 -11.96 -17.52 -22.03
C ASP A 292 -11.23 -17.01 -20.79
N ALA A 293 -11.02 -17.90 -19.82
CA ALA A 293 -10.16 -17.71 -18.68
C ALA A 293 -9.63 -19.06 -18.21
N ILE A 294 -8.46 -19.05 -17.58
CA ILE A 294 -7.90 -20.23 -16.92
C ILE A 294 -7.48 -19.88 -15.51
N ILE A 295 -7.40 -20.89 -14.66
CA ILE A 295 -6.82 -20.80 -13.31
C ILE A 295 -5.48 -21.54 -13.30
N ILE A 296 -4.50 -20.99 -12.60
CA ILE A 296 -3.25 -21.67 -12.29
C ILE A 296 -3.01 -21.62 -10.78
N CYS A 297 -2.77 -22.79 -10.18
CA CYS A 297 -2.34 -22.95 -8.79
C CYS A 297 -1.32 -24.10 -8.68
N ASP A 298 -0.75 -24.31 -7.48
CA ASP A 298 0.13 -25.45 -7.22
C ASP A 298 -0.56 -26.56 -6.41
N GLU A 299 0.13 -27.70 -6.27
CA GLU A 299 -0.32 -28.86 -5.49
C GLU A 299 -0.39 -28.62 -3.96
N TYR A 300 -0.05 -27.43 -3.47
CA TYR A 300 -0.14 -27.05 -2.06
C TYR A 300 -1.26 -26.03 -1.78
N HIS A 301 -1.91 -25.51 -2.83
CA HIS A 301 -2.97 -24.53 -2.70
C HIS A 301 -4.10 -25.05 -1.81
N GLN A 302 -4.59 -24.19 -0.91
CA GLN A 302 -5.77 -24.45 -0.08
C GLN A 302 -6.75 -23.30 -0.22
N PHE A 303 -8.03 -23.63 -0.39
CA PHE A 303 -9.09 -22.64 -0.40
C PHE A 303 -9.32 -22.06 0.99
N SER A 304 -9.51 -20.74 1.06
CA SER A 304 -9.94 -20.08 2.29
C SER A 304 -11.44 -20.33 2.55
N PRO A 305 -11.93 -20.06 3.78
CA PRO A 305 -13.37 -20.09 4.07
C PRO A 305 -14.21 -19.10 3.26
N ALA A 306 -13.59 -18.09 2.63
CA ALA A 306 -14.30 -17.12 1.80
C ALA A 306 -14.60 -17.64 0.38
N TYR A 307 -14.03 -18.78 -0.01
CA TYR A 307 -14.35 -19.39 -1.29
C TYR A 307 -15.81 -19.82 -1.36
N SER A 308 -16.48 -19.40 -2.42
CA SER A 308 -17.63 -20.09 -3.00
C SER A 308 -17.57 -19.93 -4.51
N GLY A 309 -18.12 -20.90 -5.26
CA GLY A 309 -18.20 -20.80 -6.72
C GLY A 309 -18.88 -19.50 -7.17
N GLY A 310 -19.99 -19.13 -6.52
CA GLY A 310 -20.69 -17.87 -6.76
C GLY A 310 -19.83 -16.62 -6.56
N TYR A 311 -19.08 -16.57 -5.46
CA TYR A 311 -18.15 -15.47 -5.17
C TYR A 311 -17.02 -15.38 -6.21
N LEU A 312 -16.37 -16.51 -6.52
CA LEU A 312 -15.26 -16.54 -7.46
C LEU A 312 -15.73 -16.14 -8.87
N ILE A 313 -16.77 -16.81 -9.40
CA ILE A 313 -17.27 -16.56 -10.75
C ILE A 313 -17.76 -15.13 -10.91
N ARG A 314 -18.48 -14.58 -9.94
CA ARG A 314 -18.89 -13.16 -9.96
C ARG A 314 -17.68 -12.25 -10.15
N ASN A 315 -16.64 -12.44 -9.36
CA ASN A 315 -15.48 -11.57 -9.44
C ASN A 315 -14.65 -11.79 -10.71
N ILE A 316 -14.60 -13.00 -11.26
CA ILE A 316 -14.00 -13.27 -12.56
C ILE A 316 -14.73 -12.51 -13.67
N LEU A 317 -16.07 -12.61 -13.72
CA LEU A 317 -16.88 -11.93 -14.74
C LEU A 317 -16.78 -10.42 -14.64
N GLU A 318 -16.86 -9.86 -13.43
CA GLU A 318 -16.74 -8.41 -13.26
C GLU A 318 -15.33 -7.90 -13.57
N ALA A 319 -14.27 -8.63 -13.18
CA ALA A 319 -12.89 -8.29 -13.55
C ALA A 319 -12.67 -8.35 -15.07
N TYR A 320 -13.24 -9.34 -15.75
CA TYR A 320 -13.20 -9.45 -17.21
C TYR A 320 -13.83 -8.23 -17.88
N HIS A 321 -15.02 -7.81 -17.44
CA HIS A 321 -15.69 -6.61 -17.96
C HIS A 321 -14.91 -5.32 -17.70
N GLN A 322 -14.10 -5.31 -16.64
CA GLN A 322 -13.21 -4.20 -16.30
C GLN A 322 -11.88 -4.24 -17.08
N GLY A 323 -11.71 -5.20 -18.00
CA GLY A 323 -10.52 -5.31 -18.85
C GLY A 323 -9.28 -5.81 -18.10
N ALA A 324 -9.45 -6.54 -17.00
CA ALA A 324 -8.34 -7.17 -16.31
C ALA A 324 -7.65 -8.20 -17.21
N ASP A 325 -6.31 -8.20 -17.21
CA ASP A 325 -5.52 -9.28 -17.80
C ASP A 325 -5.36 -10.44 -16.80
N ILE A 326 -5.28 -10.11 -15.50
CA ILE A 326 -5.04 -11.07 -14.41
C ILE A 326 -5.85 -10.71 -13.17
N LEU A 327 -6.42 -11.73 -12.51
CA LEU A 327 -7.04 -11.63 -11.19
C LEU A 327 -6.38 -12.63 -10.24
N PHE A 328 -5.88 -12.15 -9.11
CA PHE A 328 -5.23 -12.97 -8.10
C PHE A 328 -6.22 -13.34 -6.98
N GLY A 329 -6.28 -14.62 -6.65
CA GLY A 329 -7.08 -15.17 -5.56
C GLY A 329 -6.42 -15.07 -4.17
N GLY A 330 -5.14 -14.70 -4.13
CA GLY A 330 -4.36 -14.49 -2.91
C GLY A 330 -2.88 -14.29 -3.23
N GLY A 331 -2.11 -13.86 -2.23
CA GLY A 331 -0.66 -13.69 -2.32
C GLY A 331 -0.04 -13.43 -0.95
N THR A 332 1.29 -13.48 -0.87
CA THR A 332 2.01 -13.24 0.39
C THR A 332 2.27 -11.78 0.68
N ASP A 333 2.28 -10.91 -0.34
CA ASP A 333 2.41 -9.45 -0.22
C ASP A 333 1.88 -8.78 -1.48
N PHE A 334 1.65 -7.47 -1.44
CA PHE A 334 1.26 -6.66 -2.57
C PHE A 334 1.79 -5.22 -2.43
N GLY A 335 2.02 -4.58 -3.58
CA GLY A 335 2.49 -3.20 -3.68
C GLY A 335 1.36 -2.17 -3.50
N LEU A 336 1.43 -1.06 -4.24
CA LEU A 336 0.37 -0.05 -4.28
C LEU A 336 -0.99 -0.68 -4.58
N VAL A 337 -2.05 -0.19 -3.94
CA VAL A 337 -3.39 -0.75 -4.06
C VAL A 337 -4.43 0.35 -4.29
N VAL A 338 -5.43 0.05 -5.12
CA VAL A 338 -6.60 0.92 -5.35
C VAL A 338 -7.87 0.08 -5.23
N PRO A 339 -8.82 0.41 -4.34
CA PRO A 339 -10.13 -0.24 -4.28
C PRO A 339 -10.90 0.02 -5.58
N ILE A 340 -11.34 -1.06 -6.23
CA ILE A 340 -12.10 -1.00 -7.49
C ILE A 340 -13.57 -1.27 -7.24
N SER A 341 -13.84 -2.26 -6.38
CA SER A 341 -15.15 -2.62 -5.87
C SER A 341 -15.02 -3.12 -4.43
N GLU A 342 -16.11 -3.57 -3.83
CA GLU A 342 -16.12 -4.19 -2.51
C GLU A 342 -15.14 -5.37 -2.38
N HIS A 343 -14.99 -6.15 -3.47
CA HIS A 343 -14.25 -7.42 -3.45
C HIS A 343 -13.03 -7.46 -4.37
N ARG A 344 -12.73 -6.37 -5.08
CA ARG A 344 -11.60 -6.31 -6.01
C ARG A 344 -10.79 -5.05 -5.82
N PHE A 345 -9.48 -5.25 -5.85
CA PHE A 345 -8.49 -4.21 -5.65
C PHE A 345 -7.48 -4.29 -6.79
N TRP A 346 -7.25 -3.18 -7.47
CA TRP A 346 -6.10 -3.05 -8.37
C TRP A 346 -4.84 -3.07 -7.52
N VAL A 347 -3.80 -3.73 -8.01
CA VAL A 347 -2.51 -3.85 -7.31
C VAL A 347 -1.34 -3.57 -8.25
N GLY A 348 -0.34 -2.86 -7.77
CA GLY A 348 0.89 -2.57 -8.52
C GLY A 348 1.79 -3.80 -8.66
N SER A 349 1.74 -4.70 -7.69
CA SER A 349 2.42 -6.00 -7.68
C SER A 349 1.75 -6.94 -6.68
N VAL A 350 1.89 -8.24 -6.89
CA VAL A 350 1.60 -9.32 -5.96
C VAL A 350 2.83 -10.21 -5.83
N ASN A 351 3.24 -10.50 -4.60
CA ASN A 351 4.34 -11.43 -4.33
C ASN A 351 3.78 -12.82 -4.03
N HIS A 352 4.31 -13.82 -4.74
CA HIS A 352 3.98 -15.23 -4.56
C HIS A 352 2.47 -15.51 -4.64
N PRO A 353 1.85 -15.26 -5.80
CA PRO A 353 0.44 -15.59 -5.99
C PRO A 353 0.23 -17.10 -5.82
N GLN A 354 -0.87 -17.49 -5.21
CA GLN A 354 -1.19 -18.91 -4.93
C GLN A 354 -2.29 -19.46 -5.83
N PHE A 355 -3.13 -18.56 -6.37
CA PHE A 355 -4.25 -18.88 -7.24
C PHE A 355 -4.41 -17.72 -8.21
N THR A 356 -4.16 -17.96 -9.48
CA THR A 356 -4.09 -16.89 -10.49
C THR A 356 -5.06 -17.19 -11.61
N ILE A 357 -5.99 -16.27 -11.84
CA ILE A 357 -6.89 -16.27 -12.99
C ILE A 357 -6.26 -15.43 -14.08
N ILE A 358 -6.12 -16.00 -15.28
CA ILE A 358 -5.60 -15.30 -16.46
C ILE A 358 -6.72 -15.27 -17.50
N PHE A 359 -7.00 -14.09 -18.04
CA PHE A 359 -8.04 -13.91 -19.05
C PHE A 359 -7.46 -14.09 -20.46
N LYS A 360 -8.30 -14.54 -21.40
CA LYS A 360 -7.93 -14.81 -22.81
C LYS A 360 -7.13 -13.72 -23.48
N ALA A 361 -7.48 -12.46 -23.22
CA ALA A 361 -6.78 -11.30 -23.78
C ALA A 361 -5.30 -11.22 -23.37
N ALA A 362 -4.90 -11.88 -22.30
CA ALA A 362 -3.53 -11.91 -21.79
C ALA A 362 -2.71 -13.09 -22.34
N PHE A 363 -3.31 -14.17 -22.83
CA PHE A 363 -2.57 -15.41 -23.16
C PHE A 363 -1.43 -15.18 -24.16
N SER A 364 -1.75 -14.59 -25.32
CA SER A 364 -0.75 -14.33 -26.36
C SER A 364 0.26 -13.27 -25.93
N LYS A 365 -0.15 -12.30 -25.11
CA LYS A 365 0.74 -11.26 -24.60
C LYS A 365 1.76 -11.82 -23.60
N ILE A 366 1.33 -12.70 -22.70
CA ILE A 366 2.20 -13.41 -21.76
C ILE A 366 3.18 -14.30 -22.54
N LEU A 367 2.69 -15.04 -23.55
CA LEU A 367 3.55 -15.88 -24.36
C LEU A 367 4.65 -15.08 -25.08
N ALA A 368 4.31 -13.91 -25.64
CA ALA A 368 5.28 -13.00 -26.24
C ALA A 368 6.29 -12.48 -25.20
N TYR A 369 5.81 -12.01 -24.05
CA TYR A 369 6.66 -11.53 -22.96
C TYR A 369 7.67 -12.59 -22.49
N LEU A 370 7.24 -13.85 -22.36
CA LEU A 370 8.09 -14.98 -21.97
C LEU A 370 9.13 -15.38 -23.03
N ASN A 371 8.94 -15.00 -24.29
CA ASN A 371 9.90 -15.26 -25.36
C ASN A 371 10.98 -14.17 -25.43
N ASP A 372 10.63 -12.94 -25.03
CA ASP A 372 11.54 -11.79 -25.07
C ASP A 372 12.37 -11.65 -23.78
N ALA A 373 11.91 -12.22 -22.66
CA ALA A 373 12.60 -12.14 -21.38
C ALA A 373 13.92 -12.94 -21.37
N THR A 374 15.06 -12.25 -21.25
CA THR A 374 16.40 -12.85 -21.14
C THR A 374 16.65 -13.50 -19.78
N SER A 375 15.93 -13.06 -18.75
CA SER A 375 15.78 -13.70 -17.44
C SER A 375 14.45 -13.22 -16.86
N PRO A 376 13.46 -14.09 -16.64
CA PRO A 376 12.20 -13.66 -16.04
C PRO A 376 12.43 -13.14 -14.62
N GLU A 377 11.77 -12.05 -14.25
CA GLU A 377 11.75 -11.55 -12.86
C GLU A 377 11.10 -12.60 -11.93
N ASN A 378 11.39 -12.49 -10.63
CA ASN A 378 10.57 -13.18 -9.63
C ASN A 378 9.11 -12.71 -9.80
N ASP A 379 8.16 -13.64 -9.81
CA ASP A 379 6.73 -13.39 -10.02
C ASP A 379 6.36 -12.77 -11.40
N ILE A 380 6.81 -13.40 -12.50
CA ILE A 380 6.49 -13.09 -13.91
C ILE A 380 5.08 -12.51 -14.14
N LEU A 381 4.05 -13.18 -13.62
CA LEU A 381 2.64 -12.79 -13.83
C LEU A 381 2.31 -11.44 -13.16
N SER A 382 2.93 -11.15 -12.03
CA SER A 382 2.83 -9.86 -11.35
C SER A 382 3.52 -8.75 -12.16
N ALA A 383 4.67 -9.02 -12.77
CA ALA A 383 5.42 -8.03 -13.54
C ALA A 383 4.80 -7.74 -14.93
N PHE A 384 4.15 -8.73 -15.53
CA PHE A 384 3.74 -8.69 -16.95
C PHE A 384 2.72 -7.58 -17.30
N SER A 385 1.71 -7.34 -16.45
CA SER A 385 0.62 -6.40 -16.77
C SER A 385 0.36 -5.38 -15.68
N SER A 386 -0.02 -4.16 -16.07
CA SER A 386 -0.59 -3.16 -15.17
C SER A 386 -2.09 -3.37 -14.92
N ASN A 387 -2.79 -4.15 -15.73
CA ASN A 387 -4.23 -4.42 -15.60
C ASN A 387 -4.43 -5.70 -14.79
N LYS A 388 -4.05 -5.64 -13.51
CA LYS A 388 -4.11 -6.76 -12.59
C LYS A 388 -4.85 -6.38 -11.32
N MET A 389 -5.60 -7.34 -10.80
CA MET A 389 -6.42 -7.17 -9.60
C MET A 389 -6.17 -8.30 -8.62
N VAL A 390 -6.52 -8.10 -7.36
CA VAL A 390 -6.57 -9.12 -6.32
C VAL A 390 -7.96 -9.12 -5.65
N LEU A 391 -8.41 -10.30 -5.23
CA LEU A 391 -9.66 -10.47 -4.47
C LEU A 391 -9.52 -10.01 -3.02
N CYS A 392 -10.62 -9.59 -2.40
CA CYS A 392 -10.73 -9.43 -0.95
C CYS A 392 -12.17 -9.73 -0.49
N PRO A 393 -12.40 -10.74 0.37
CA PRO A 393 -11.41 -11.65 0.95
C PRO A 393 -10.72 -12.54 -0.11
N PHE A 394 -9.57 -13.10 0.25
CA PHE A 394 -8.85 -14.02 -0.63
C PHE A 394 -9.62 -15.34 -0.74
N VAL A 395 -9.53 -16.01 -1.89
CA VAL A 395 -10.03 -17.38 -2.06
C VAL A 395 -8.98 -18.43 -1.71
N SER A 396 -7.72 -18.01 -1.58
CA SER A 396 -6.61 -18.86 -1.15
C SER A 396 -6.24 -18.60 0.30
N MET A 397 -5.81 -19.64 1.01
CA MET A 397 -5.18 -19.47 2.32
C MET A 397 -3.79 -18.85 2.18
N THR A 398 -3.68 -17.57 2.54
CA THR A 398 -2.42 -16.82 2.49
C THR A 398 -1.87 -16.53 3.89
N SER A 399 -0.78 -15.75 3.96
CA SER A 399 -0.35 -15.11 5.21
C SER A 399 -1.49 -14.31 5.84
N PRO A 400 -1.85 -14.54 7.12
CA PRO A 400 -2.89 -13.79 7.82
C PRO A 400 -2.63 -12.28 7.88
N THR A 401 -1.36 -11.87 7.80
CA THR A 401 -0.98 -10.45 7.84
C THR A 401 -1.36 -9.70 6.56
N THR A 402 -1.29 -10.37 5.41
CA THR A 402 -1.51 -9.75 4.10
C THR A 402 -2.99 -9.55 3.83
N GLU A 403 -3.81 -10.56 4.11
CA GLU A 403 -5.26 -10.43 4.02
C GLU A 403 -5.78 -9.37 5.00
N LYS A 404 -5.28 -9.34 6.24
CA LYS A 404 -5.62 -8.31 7.22
C LYS A 404 -5.31 -6.90 6.71
N ARG A 405 -4.16 -6.70 6.05
CA ARG A 405 -3.82 -5.40 5.45
C ARG A 405 -4.85 -4.98 4.40
N LEU A 406 -5.25 -5.89 3.52
CA LEU A 406 -6.24 -5.60 2.48
C LEU A 406 -7.64 -5.34 3.05
N LEU A 407 -8.03 -6.05 4.11
CA LEU A 407 -9.28 -5.79 4.84
C LEU A 407 -9.32 -4.39 5.47
N ILE A 408 -8.22 -3.92 6.08
CA ILE A 408 -8.12 -2.56 6.60
C ILE A 408 -8.29 -1.53 5.47
N ILE A 409 -7.69 -1.79 4.32
CA ILE A 409 -7.86 -0.94 3.12
C ILE A 409 -9.32 -0.93 2.66
N ARG A 410 -9.98 -2.10 2.63
CA ARG A 410 -11.41 -2.27 2.29
C ARG A 410 -12.30 -1.44 3.22
N GLU A 411 -12.03 -1.46 4.52
CA GLU A 411 -12.76 -0.64 5.51
C GLU A 411 -12.59 0.86 5.24
N HIS A 412 -11.35 1.31 5.00
CA HIS A 412 -11.05 2.72 4.69
C HIS A 412 -11.63 3.19 3.36
N ALA A 413 -11.89 2.26 2.43
CA ALA A 413 -12.58 2.53 1.17
C ALA A 413 -14.11 2.67 1.31
N GLY A 414 -14.66 2.44 2.52
CA GLY A 414 -16.09 2.51 2.78
C GLY A 414 -16.85 1.19 2.54
N TYR A 415 -16.14 0.08 2.34
CA TYR A 415 -16.72 -1.25 2.08
C TYR A 415 -16.74 -2.14 3.34
N ALA A 416 -16.83 -1.54 4.52
CA ALA A 416 -16.90 -2.30 5.77
C ALA A 416 -18.12 -3.22 5.76
N GLU A 417 -17.92 -4.48 6.15
CA GLU A 417 -19.05 -5.36 6.47
C GLU A 417 -19.76 -4.75 7.67
N ASN A 418 -21.02 -4.33 7.47
CA ASN A 418 -21.92 -4.12 8.60
C ASN A 418 -22.01 -5.47 9.31
N SER A 419 -21.24 -5.63 10.39
CA SER A 419 -21.29 -6.79 11.25
C SER A 419 -22.66 -6.74 11.95
N HIS A 420 -23.63 -7.44 11.37
CA HIS A 420 -24.92 -7.74 11.99
C HIS A 420 -24.99 -9.23 12.29
#